data_AF-A0A2Z2M6I6-F1
#
_entry.id   AF-A0A2Z2M6I6-F1
#
_cell.length_a   1.000
_cell.length_b   1.000
_cell.length_c   1.000
_cell.angle_alpha   90.00
_cell.angle_beta   90.00
_cell.angle_gamma   90.00
#
_symmetry.space_group_name_H-M   'P 1'
#
loop_
_entity.id
_entity.type
_entity.pdbx_description
1 polymer ?
#
loop_
_entity_poly.entity_id
_entity_poly.type
_entity_poly.pdbx_seq_one_letter_code
_entity_poly.pdbx_strand_id
1 'polypeptide(L)'
;MASARFFPFLMISLLFLSLPALAENYPLPGQDYNNIGVRGELILDVNVTLINLAPYPKFVVVNPFYDFQVYRMNNDEAMVGFRNETSGEIVHVLPQDLSKNTLNYRVGFWVYPYETVKVAFRITQEHHYTLSLKDYRDSCSGDAGIESQNYENGTLTGGRINVVEDLSQPICGVVYPQLLNYPLVVRFNEIMPSMDGYVKMLKYEGTIKMELTDVPDTQDDNSTLNREFPLFFAVSEPVIFYNATSYGYEPTYSMNFSEYMNFILGYRGLENPAPSGADIPQRKDSGLFKLTNRLISGPTMPELPETPTIKKYPLDFRIWVVYMGEGVNSFEIKYSVRWDNYAG
;
A
#
# COMPACT_ATOMS: atom_id res chain seq x y z
N MET A 1 67.09 -21.09 -38.66
CA MET A 1 66.95 -19.66 -38.32
C MET A 1 65.52 -19.22 -38.62
N ALA A 2 64.61 -19.34 -37.65
CA ALA A 2 63.30 -18.69 -37.68
C ALA A 2 62.80 -18.70 -36.23
N SER A 3 63.07 -17.63 -35.50
CA SER A 3 62.68 -17.49 -34.10
C SER A 3 62.44 -16.01 -33.81
N ALA A 4 61.42 -15.75 -33.01
CA ALA A 4 61.16 -14.49 -32.32
C ALA A 4 60.59 -13.30 -33.13
N ARG A 5 59.45 -13.49 -33.82
CA ARG A 5 58.60 -12.34 -34.22
C ARG A 5 57.11 -12.43 -33.86
N PHE A 6 56.64 -13.53 -33.27
CA PHE A 6 55.23 -13.70 -32.90
C PHE A 6 54.92 -13.50 -31.40
N PHE A 7 55.94 -13.36 -30.55
CA PHE A 7 55.75 -13.22 -29.11
C PHE A 7 55.18 -11.86 -28.63
N PRO A 8 55.48 -10.69 -29.25
CA PRO A 8 54.99 -9.42 -28.70
C PRO A 8 53.48 -9.20 -28.94
N PHE A 9 52.91 -9.79 -29.99
CA PHE A 9 51.47 -9.71 -30.26
C PHE A 9 50.65 -10.61 -29.32
N LEU A 10 51.18 -11.77 -28.93
CA LEU A 10 50.49 -12.66 -27.99
C LEU A 10 50.46 -12.07 -26.57
N MET A 11 51.54 -11.41 -26.15
CA MET A 11 51.63 -10.73 -24.85
C MET A 11 50.69 -9.51 -24.76
N ILE A 12 50.54 -8.72 -25.83
CA ILE A 12 49.60 -7.59 -25.86
C ILE A 12 48.15 -8.09 -25.87
N SER A 13 47.84 -9.20 -26.55
CA SER A 13 46.51 -9.81 -26.53
C SER A 13 46.13 -10.41 -25.16
N LEU A 14 47.10 -10.89 -24.38
CA LEU A 14 46.88 -11.40 -23.01
C LEU A 14 46.69 -10.27 -21.99
N LEU A 15 47.28 -9.08 -22.22
CA LEU A 15 47.12 -7.89 -21.38
C LEU A 15 45.75 -7.21 -21.52
N PHE A 16 45.05 -7.38 -22.64
CA PHE A 16 43.66 -6.90 -22.81
C PHE A 16 42.60 -7.87 -22.27
N LEU A 17 42.98 -9.10 -21.88
CA LEU A 17 42.10 -10.07 -21.22
C LEU A 17 42.10 -9.95 -19.69
N SER A 18 42.99 -9.13 -19.11
CA SER A 18 43.04 -8.84 -17.68
C SER A 18 42.71 -7.37 -17.41
N LEU A 19 41.54 -6.92 -17.87
CA LEU A 19 40.90 -5.78 -17.24
C LEU A 19 40.45 -6.25 -15.84
N PRO A 20 40.86 -5.59 -14.75
CA PRO A 20 40.27 -5.87 -13.45
C PRO A 20 38.77 -5.58 -13.57
N ALA A 21 37.94 -6.58 -13.26
CA ALA A 21 36.52 -6.38 -13.09
C ALA A 21 36.36 -5.27 -12.04
N LEU A 22 35.72 -4.17 -12.45
CA LEU A 22 35.42 -3.08 -11.53
C LEU A 22 34.33 -3.59 -10.60
N ALA A 23 34.70 -3.88 -9.34
CA ALA A 23 33.74 -4.13 -8.29
C ALA A 23 32.98 -2.81 -8.03
N GLU A 24 31.69 -2.81 -8.30
CA GLU A 24 30.79 -1.68 -8.01
C GLU A 24 30.18 -1.86 -6.62
N ASN A 25 30.18 -0.79 -5.81
CA ASN A 25 29.55 -0.77 -4.49
C ASN A 25 28.11 -0.23 -4.63
N TYR A 26 27.11 -0.98 -4.16
CA TYR A 26 25.69 -0.59 -4.27
C TYR A 26 25.07 -0.19 -2.92
N PRO A 27 24.63 1.07 -2.72
CA PRO A 27 23.89 1.48 -1.53
C PRO A 27 22.42 1.04 -1.60
N LEU A 28 21.78 0.74 -0.45
CA LEU A 28 20.34 0.47 -0.39
C LEU A 28 19.52 1.72 -0.75
N PRO A 29 18.37 1.59 -1.45
CA PRO A 29 17.64 2.71 -2.00
C PRO A 29 16.95 3.57 -0.93
N GLY A 30 16.78 4.86 -1.22
CA GLY A 30 16.02 5.82 -0.41
C GLY A 30 14.94 6.56 -1.22
N GLN A 31 13.97 7.15 -0.50
CA GLN A 31 12.75 7.86 -0.93
C GLN A 31 11.46 7.02 -0.98
N ASP A 32 11.27 6.17 -2.00
CA ASP A 32 10.00 5.45 -2.24
C ASP A 32 10.04 3.94 -1.88
N TYR A 33 11.14 3.50 -1.26
CA TYR A 33 11.41 2.13 -0.84
C TYR A 33 11.52 2.07 0.68
N ASN A 34 11.19 0.92 1.27
CA ASN A 34 11.56 0.67 2.67
C ASN A 34 13.04 0.25 2.78
N ASN A 35 13.53 0.13 4.01
CA ASN A 35 14.93 -0.23 4.29
C ASN A 35 15.40 -1.61 3.76
N ILE A 36 14.52 -2.45 3.23
CA ILE A 36 14.88 -3.74 2.59
C ILE A 36 14.69 -3.70 1.05
N GLY A 37 14.51 -2.52 0.46
CA GLY A 37 14.45 -2.35 -1.00
C GLY A 37 13.11 -2.68 -1.65
N VAL A 38 12.04 -2.85 -0.85
CA VAL A 38 10.70 -3.15 -1.37
C VAL A 38 9.94 -1.86 -1.63
N ARG A 39 9.36 -1.77 -2.82
CA ARG A 39 8.37 -0.74 -3.18
C ARG A 39 7.00 -1.37 -3.37
N GLY A 40 5.96 -0.69 -2.90
CA GLY A 40 4.58 -1.08 -3.14
C GLY A 40 3.85 -0.06 -4.01
N GLU A 41 3.17 -0.50 -5.04
CA GLU A 41 2.34 0.33 -5.91
C GLU A 41 0.88 -0.11 -5.87
N LEU A 42 -0.03 0.86 -5.79
CA LEU A 42 -1.48 0.63 -5.82
C LEU A 42 -2.05 0.97 -7.20
N ILE A 43 -2.80 0.03 -7.75
CA ILE A 43 -3.62 0.21 -8.93
C ILE A 43 -5.07 -0.03 -8.52
N LEU A 44 -5.96 0.85 -8.94
CA LEU A 44 -7.38 0.81 -8.58
C LEU A 44 -8.20 1.09 -9.82
N ASP A 45 -9.21 0.28 -10.09
CA ASP A 45 -10.26 0.56 -11.08
C ASP A 45 -11.62 0.28 -10.43
N VAL A 46 -12.36 1.33 -10.11
CA VAL A 46 -13.65 1.24 -9.43
C VAL A 46 -14.70 1.99 -10.22
N ASN A 47 -15.73 1.27 -10.62
CA ASN A 47 -16.94 1.83 -11.20
C ASN A 47 -17.92 2.20 -10.10
N VAL A 48 -18.38 3.43 -10.11
CA VAL A 48 -19.34 3.97 -9.16
C VAL A 48 -20.61 4.38 -9.90
N THR A 49 -21.77 4.08 -9.33
CA THR A 49 -23.06 4.58 -9.82
C THR A 49 -23.59 5.63 -8.86
N LEU A 50 -23.81 6.83 -9.38
CA LEU A 50 -24.30 7.99 -8.66
C LEU A 50 -25.69 8.37 -9.14
N ILE A 51 -26.51 8.91 -8.25
CA ILE A 51 -27.80 9.51 -8.58
C ILE A 51 -27.88 10.91 -7.98
N ASN A 52 -28.36 11.89 -8.77
CA ASN A 52 -28.71 13.21 -8.26
C ASN A 52 -30.23 13.27 -8.01
N LEU A 53 -30.64 13.41 -6.76
CA LEU A 53 -32.04 13.51 -6.36
C LEU A 53 -32.58 14.95 -6.35
N ALA A 54 -31.76 15.94 -6.67
CA ALA A 54 -32.15 17.35 -6.69
C ALA A 54 -32.82 17.75 -8.02
N PRO A 55 -33.71 18.78 -8.01
CA PRO A 55 -34.28 19.36 -9.22
C PRO A 55 -33.31 20.28 -9.99
N TYR A 56 -32.02 20.29 -9.66
CA TYR A 56 -30.99 21.11 -10.29
C TYR A 56 -29.66 20.34 -10.42
N PRO A 57 -28.84 20.66 -11.44
CA PRO A 57 -27.58 19.95 -11.68
C PRO A 57 -26.58 20.19 -10.54
N LYS A 58 -25.72 19.19 -10.30
CA LYS A 58 -24.67 19.21 -9.28
C LYS A 58 -23.32 18.95 -9.94
N PHE A 59 -22.31 19.74 -9.59
CA PHE A 59 -20.94 19.50 -10.06
C PHE A 59 -20.17 18.69 -9.02
N VAL A 60 -19.70 17.51 -9.41
CA VAL A 60 -18.90 16.63 -8.56
C VAL A 60 -17.43 16.90 -8.84
N VAL A 61 -16.72 17.46 -7.86
CA VAL A 61 -15.27 17.68 -7.95
C VAL A 61 -14.55 16.36 -7.72
N VAL A 62 -13.62 16.03 -8.62
CA VAL A 62 -12.83 14.79 -8.54
C VAL A 62 -11.45 15.10 -7.99
N ASN A 63 -10.94 14.22 -7.14
CA ASN A 63 -9.58 14.31 -6.64
C ASN A 63 -8.60 14.03 -7.81
N PRO A 64 -7.64 14.92 -8.11
CA PRO A 64 -6.73 14.77 -9.24
C PRO A 64 -5.84 13.52 -9.18
N PHE A 65 -5.73 12.84 -8.02
CA PHE A 65 -5.08 11.53 -7.94
C PHE A 65 -5.82 10.42 -8.70
N TYR A 66 -7.07 10.64 -9.11
CA TYR A 66 -7.86 9.67 -9.84
C TYR A 66 -8.14 10.17 -11.25
N ASP A 67 -7.90 9.31 -12.22
CA ASP A 67 -8.55 9.41 -13.52
C ASP A 67 -10.03 9.14 -13.35
N PHE A 68 -10.85 9.76 -14.22
CA PHE A 68 -12.26 9.39 -14.29
C PHE A 68 -12.77 9.36 -15.72
N GLN A 69 -13.79 8.54 -15.93
CA GLN A 69 -14.57 8.49 -17.17
C GLN A 69 -16.04 8.40 -16.79
N VAL A 70 -16.84 9.37 -17.24
CA VAL A 70 -18.28 9.34 -17.13
C VAL A 70 -18.84 8.60 -18.34
N TYR A 71 -19.68 7.59 -18.11
CA TYR A 71 -20.30 6.84 -19.19
C TYR A 71 -21.61 7.52 -19.66
N ARG A 72 -21.51 8.28 -20.74
CA ARG A 72 -22.62 8.93 -21.48
C ARG A 72 -22.44 8.72 -22.99
N MET A 73 -23.49 8.96 -23.78
CA MET A 73 -23.49 8.66 -25.24
C MET A 73 -22.28 9.22 -26.02
N ASN A 74 -21.70 10.35 -25.59
CA ASN A 74 -20.61 11.00 -26.30
C ASN A 74 -19.20 10.67 -25.75
N ASN A 75 -19.10 10.00 -24.59
CA ASN A 75 -17.83 9.70 -23.89
C ASN A 75 -16.87 10.90 -23.75
N ASP A 76 -17.39 12.12 -23.71
CA ASP A 76 -16.63 13.37 -23.74
C ASP A 76 -16.43 13.99 -22.36
N GLU A 77 -16.69 13.22 -21.30
CA GLU A 77 -16.51 13.63 -19.92
C GLU A 77 -15.54 12.68 -19.22
N ALA A 78 -14.27 13.07 -19.23
CA ALA A 78 -13.19 12.27 -18.68
C ALA A 78 -12.03 13.17 -18.21
N MET A 79 -11.15 12.59 -17.42
CA MET A 79 -9.82 13.11 -17.16
C MET A 79 -8.86 11.94 -17.13
N VAL A 80 -7.74 12.07 -17.84
CA VAL A 80 -6.67 11.07 -17.87
C VAL A 80 -5.35 11.75 -17.55
N GLY A 81 -4.69 11.30 -16.50
CA GLY A 81 -3.32 11.64 -16.13
C GLY A 81 -2.33 10.73 -16.83
N PHE A 82 -1.25 11.31 -17.33
CA PHE A 82 -0.08 10.59 -17.81
C PHE A 82 1.18 11.20 -17.20
N ARG A 83 2.21 10.39 -17.00
CA ARG A 83 3.48 10.88 -16.51
C ARG A 83 4.23 11.56 -17.65
N ASN A 84 4.64 12.80 -17.44
CA ASN A 84 5.49 13.49 -18.39
C ASN A 84 6.93 12.99 -18.22
N GLU A 85 7.46 12.32 -19.24
CA GLU A 85 8.81 11.75 -19.22
C GLU A 85 9.91 12.80 -18.97
N THR A 86 9.70 14.03 -19.43
CA THR A 86 10.69 15.11 -19.32
C THR A 86 10.70 15.77 -17.94
N SER A 87 9.53 15.98 -17.33
CA SER A 87 9.43 16.64 -16.02
C SER A 87 9.28 15.68 -14.84
N GLY A 88 8.93 14.42 -15.10
CA GLY A 88 8.56 13.44 -14.08
C GLY A 88 7.22 13.72 -13.38
N GLU A 89 6.53 14.80 -13.75
CA GLU A 89 5.25 15.21 -13.15
C GLU A 89 4.07 14.55 -13.86
N ILE A 90 2.97 14.36 -13.13
CA ILE A 90 1.70 13.92 -13.70
C ILE A 90 1.03 15.10 -14.38
N VAL A 91 0.68 14.94 -15.66
CA VAL A 91 -0.06 15.91 -16.45
C VAL A 91 -1.43 15.33 -16.79
N HIS A 92 -2.48 16.10 -16.54
CA HIS A 92 -3.85 15.68 -16.83
C HIS A 92 -4.33 16.24 -18.17
N VAL A 93 -4.89 15.36 -19.01
CA VAL A 93 -5.60 15.70 -20.24
C VAL A 93 -7.09 15.76 -19.95
N LEU A 94 -7.72 16.85 -20.37
CA LEU A 94 -9.16 17.01 -20.38
C LEU A 94 -9.67 17.04 -21.83
N PRO A 95 -10.92 16.60 -22.07
CA PRO A 95 -11.64 16.84 -23.32
C PRO A 95 -11.63 18.33 -23.72
N GLN A 96 -11.74 18.60 -25.03
CA GLN A 96 -11.69 19.96 -25.57
C GLN A 96 -12.77 20.88 -24.99
N ASP A 97 -13.95 20.33 -24.67
CA ASP A 97 -15.04 21.08 -24.06
C ASP A 97 -14.86 21.15 -22.53
N LEU A 98 -14.07 22.11 -22.07
CA LEU A 98 -13.82 22.34 -20.65
C LEU A 98 -15.08 22.68 -19.85
N SER A 99 -16.17 23.13 -20.49
CA SER A 99 -17.41 23.52 -19.78
C SER A 99 -18.10 22.33 -19.10
N LYS A 100 -17.85 21.11 -19.60
CA LYS A 100 -18.40 19.88 -19.04
C LYS A 100 -17.59 19.34 -17.87
N ASN A 101 -16.28 19.57 -17.90
CA ASN A 101 -15.34 18.95 -16.96
C ASN A 101 -14.68 19.91 -15.98
N THR A 102 -14.95 21.21 -16.08
CA THR A 102 -14.36 22.21 -15.18
C THR A 102 -15.40 23.17 -14.62
N LEU A 103 -15.25 23.52 -13.35
CA LEU A 103 -16.02 24.56 -12.67
C LEU A 103 -15.13 25.26 -11.64
N ASN A 104 -15.02 26.59 -11.69
CA ASN A 104 -14.20 27.37 -10.75
C ASN A 104 -12.76 26.85 -10.60
N TYR A 105 -12.11 26.52 -11.71
CA TYR A 105 -10.75 25.93 -11.75
C TYR A 105 -10.63 24.57 -11.05
N ARG A 106 -11.76 23.90 -10.77
CA ARG A 106 -11.81 22.51 -10.29
C ARG A 106 -12.20 21.60 -11.43
N VAL A 107 -11.60 20.42 -11.47
CA VAL A 107 -11.93 19.36 -12.43
C VAL A 107 -13.00 18.46 -11.83
N GLY A 108 -13.91 18.00 -12.68
CA GLY A 108 -15.01 17.15 -12.27
C GLY A 108 -15.97 16.85 -13.41
N PHE A 109 -17.23 16.62 -13.06
CA PHE A 109 -18.30 16.39 -14.01
C PHE A 109 -19.64 16.83 -13.42
N TRP A 110 -20.60 17.12 -14.29
CA TRP A 110 -21.97 17.42 -13.89
C TRP A 110 -22.78 16.14 -13.71
N VAL A 111 -23.66 16.12 -12.72
CA VAL A 111 -24.76 15.15 -12.59
C VAL A 111 -26.07 15.93 -12.69
N TYR A 112 -26.81 15.73 -13.76
CA TYR A 112 -28.04 16.45 -14.08
C TYR A 112 -29.19 16.09 -13.13
N PRO A 113 -30.26 16.90 -13.06
CA PRO A 113 -31.40 16.62 -12.19
C PRO A 113 -31.99 15.23 -12.44
N TYR A 114 -32.18 14.45 -11.36
CA TYR A 114 -32.75 13.10 -11.42
C TYR A 114 -31.98 12.10 -12.30
N GLU A 115 -30.75 12.44 -12.67
CA GLU A 115 -29.90 11.58 -13.48
C GLU A 115 -29.23 10.51 -12.61
N THR A 116 -29.19 9.29 -13.14
CA THR A 116 -28.29 8.23 -12.65
C THR A 116 -27.15 8.06 -13.63
N VAL A 117 -25.91 8.18 -13.14
CA VAL A 117 -24.70 8.15 -13.96
C VAL A 117 -23.72 7.10 -13.45
N LYS A 118 -23.06 6.41 -14.36
CA LYS A 118 -21.94 5.51 -14.06
C LYS A 118 -20.63 6.23 -14.33
N VAL A 119 -19.70 6.17 -13.39
CA VAL A 119 -18.38 6.82 -13.48
C VAL A 119 -17.31 5.80 -13.10
N ALA A 120 -16.32 5.59 -13.96
CA ALA A 120 -15.12 4.85 -13.60
C ALA A 120 -14.14 5.81 -12.92
N PHE A 121 -13.55 5.40 -11.79
CA PHE A 121 -12.43 6.06 -11.15
C PHE A 121 -11.22 5.13 -11.19
N ARG A 122 -10.07 5.64 -11.61
CA ARG A 122 -8.86 4.82 -11.78
C ARG A 122 -7.63 5.47 -11.16
N ILE A 123 -6.80 4.64 -10.53
CA ILE A 123 -5.40 4.93 -10.26
C ILE A 123 -4.62 3.97 -11.14
N THR A 124 -3.94 4.50 -12.15
CA THR A 124 -3.21 3.72 -13.16
C THR A 124 -1.73 3.60 -12.79
N GLN A 125 -1.00 2.70 -13.47
CA GLN A 125 0.46 2.58 -13.30
C GLN A 125 1.17 3.90 -13.60
N GLU A 126 0.65 4.70 -14.54
CA GLU A 126 1.16 6.04 -14.88
C GLU A 126 1.15 7.03 -13.70
N HIS A 127 0.24 6.84 -12.74
CA HIS A 127 0.15 7.69 -11.55
C HIS A 127 1.16 7.31 -10.46
N HIS A 128 1.77 6.11 -10.53
CA HIS A 128 2.68 5.55 -9.52
C HIS A 128 2.26 5.87 -8.08
N TYR A 129 1.05 5.44 -7.66
CA TYR A 129 0.65 5.62 -6.26
C TYR A 129 1.45 4.67 -5.38
N THR A 130 2.57 5.18 -4.86
CA THR A 130 3.44 4.44 -3.95
C THR A 130 2.77 4.30 -2.59
N LEU A 131 2.61 3.06 -2.13
CA LEU A 131 2.19 2.72 -0.77
C LEU A 131 3.39 2.91 0.18
N SER A 132 3.18 3.67 1.26
CA SER A 132 4.20 3.81 2.30
C SER A 132 4.32 2.49 3.08
N LEU A 133 5.36 1.72 2.76
CA LEU A 133 5.71 0.49 3.47
C LEU A 133 6.54 0.81 4.71
N LYS A 134 6.36 0.03 5.77
CA LYS A 134 7.14 0.11 7.00
C LYS A 134 8.52 -0.49 6.79
N ASP A 135 9.50 0.11 7.45
CA ASP A 135 10.82 -0.46 7.60
C ASP A 135 10.77 -1.75 8.39
N TYR A 136 11.49 -2.75 7.90
CA TYR A 136 11.76 -4.01 8.55
C TYR A 136 12.66 -3.78 9.76
N ARG A 137 12.29 -4.31 10.93
CA ARG A 137 13.05 -4.10 12.19
C ARG A 137 13.45 -5.42 12.81
N ASP A 138 14.74 -5.62 13.04
CA ASP A 138 15.20 -6.75 13.84
C ASP A 138 15.56 -6.32 15.27
N SER A 139 15.97 -7.29 16.08
CA SER A 139 16.42 -7.08 17.46
C SER A 139 17.93 -6.87 17.57
N CYS A 140 18.62 -6.72 16.44
CA CYS A 140 20.04 -6.39 16.43
C CYS A 140 20.23 -4.90 16.74
N SER A 141 21.21 -4.61 17.59
CA SER A 141 21.51 -3.23 17.98
C SER A 141 22.23 -2.51 16.85
N GLY A 142 21.70 -1.38 16.39
CA GLY A 142 22.27 -0.61 15.28
C GLY A 142 21.86 -1.12 13.90
N ASP A 143 22.47 -0.60 12.84
CA ASP A 143 22.15 -0.96 11.45
C ASP A 143 22.83 -2.28 11.02
N ALA A 144 22.84 -3.30 11.89
CA ALA A 144 23.48 -4.58 11.62
C ALA A 144 22.90 -5.23 10.36
N GLY A 145 23.64 -5.20 9.25
CA GLY A 145 23.14 -5.63 7.94
C GLY A 145 24.12 -5.29 6.84
N ILE A 146 23.83 -5.75 5.62
CA ILE A 146 24.63 -5.42 4.44
C ILE A 146 24.36 -3.95 4.07
N GLU A 147 25.36 -3.08 4.27
CA GLU A 147 25.34 -1.65 3.94
C GLU A 147 25.52 -1.42 2.44
N SER A 148 26.43 -2.19 1.83
CA SER A 148 26.65 -2.16 0.39
C SER A 148 27.04 -3.52 -0.13
N GLN A 149 26.80 -3.75 -1.41
CA GLN A 149 27.15 -5.01 -2.07
C GLN A 149 28.18 -4.77 -3.16
N ASN A 150 28.97 -5.80 -3.44
CA ASN A 150 29.98 -5.81 -4.47
C ASN A 150 29.62 -6.90 -5.47
N TYR A 151 29.52 -6.53 -6.74
CA TYR A 151 29.27 -7.49 -7.82
C TYR A 151 30.42 -7.47 -8.82
N GLU A 152 30.71 -8.64 -9.38
CA GLU A 152 31.58 -8.79 -10.54
C GLU A 152 30.82 -9.61 -11.59
N ASN A 153 30.67 -9.08 -12.81
CA ASN A 153 29.94 -9.72 -13.91
C ASN A 153 28.52 -10.19 -13.55
N GLY A 154 27.80 -9.40 -12.74
CA GLY A 154 26.43 -9.70 -12.29
C GLY A 154 26.34 -10.77 -11.18
N THR A 155 27.47 -11.30 -10.70
CA THR A 155 27.52 -12.24 -9.57
C THR A 155 27.88 -11.48 -8.30
N LEU A 156 27.17 -11.74 -7.19
CA LEU A 156 27.49 -11.18 -5.88
C LEU A 156 28.84 -11.74 -5.40
N THR A 157 29.87 -10.90 -5.34
CA THR A 157 31.22 -11.29 -4.90
C THR A 157 31.50 -10.91 -3.46
N GLY A 158 30.72 -9.99 -2.89
CA GLY A 158 30.82 -9.64 -1.48
C GLY A 158 29.94 -8.45 -1.12
N GLY A 159 30.24 -7.83 0.01
CA GLY A 159 29.57 -6.63 0.45
C GLY A 159 30.19 -6.07 1.72
N ARG A 160 29.85 -4.83 2.04
CA ARG A 160 30.16 -4.20 3.30
C ARG A 160 29.01 -4.46 4.26
N ILE A 161 29.31 -5.01 5.42
CA ILE A 161 28.35 -5.18 6.50
C ILE A 161 28.62 -4.08 7.52
N ASN A 162 27.56 -3.45 8.01
CA ASN A 162 27.64 -2.57 9.17
C ASN A 162 28.03 -3.40 10.39
N VAL A 163 29.26 -3.21 10.85
CA VAL A 163 29.80 -3.91 12.01
C VAL A 163 29.31 -3.23 13.27
N VAL A 164 28.66 -4.00 14.14
CA VAL A 164 28.34 -3.59 15.49
C VAL A 164 29.41 -4.16 16.40
N GLU A 165 30.18 -3.30 17.07
CA GLU A 165 31.24 -3.72 18.00
C GLU A 165 30.64 -4.18 19.34
N ASP A 166 29.82 -5.24 19.31
CA ASP A 166 29.29 -5.90 20.51
C ASP A 166 29.51 -7.42 20.44
N LEU A 167 30.62 -7.87 21.03
CA LEU A 167 30.97 -9.30 21.14
C LEU A 167 30.06 -10.07 22.11
N SER A 168 29.18 -9.40 22.86
CA SER A 168 28.31 -10.04 23.85
C SER A 168 27.08 -10.72 23.23
N GLN A 169 26.78 -10.46 21.96
CA GLN A 169 25.58 -10.94 21.28
C GLN A 169 25.93 -11.74 20.01
N PRO A 170 26.35 -13.02 20.13
CA PRO A 170 26.63 -13.87 18.96
C PRO A 170 25.39 -14.15 18.10
N ILE A 171 24.19 -13.97 18.67
CA ILE A 171 22.90 -14.02 18.00
C ILE A 171 22.08 -12.88 18.58
N CYS A 172 21.64 -11.96 17.73
CA CYS A 172 20.83 -10.81 18.14
C CYS A 172 19.35 -10.94 17.75
N GLY A 173 18.96 -11.90 16.90
CA GLY A 173 17.56 -12.11 16.52
C GLY A 173 17.30 -13.34 15.65
N VAL A 174 16.02 -13.56 15.35
CA VAL A 174 15.52 -14.56 14.38
C VAL A 174 14.59 -13.84 13.41
N VAL A 175 14.73 -14.14 12.12
CA VAL A 175 13.89 -13.57 11.05
C VAL A 175 12.47 -14.17 11.15
N TYR A 176 11.46 -13.31 11.08
CA TYR A 176 10.03 -13.69 11.03
C TYR A 176 9.31 -12.74 10.06
N PRO A 177 8.19 -13.13 9.45
CA PRO A 177 7.59 -12.34 8.39
C PRO A 177 6.87 -11.12 8.98
N GLN A 178 7.55 -9.98 9.02
CA GLN A 178 7.02 -8.73 9.54
C GLN A 178 6.01 -8.12 8.59
N LEU A 179 4.91 -7.60 9.15
CA LEU A 179 3.88 -6.92 8.39
C LEU A 179 4.36 -5.55 7.90
N LEU A 180 4.56 -5.40 6.58
CA LEU A 180 5.10 -4.19 5.96
C LEU A 180 4.05 -3.08 5.74
N ASN A 181 2.76 -3.38 5.70
CA ASN A 181 1.72 -2.37 5.50
C ASN A 181 0.50 -2.63 6.39
N TYR A 182 -0.31 -1.58 6.56
CA TYR A 182 -1.64 -1.69 7.13
C TYR A 182 -2.65 -1.21 6.09
N PRO A 183 -3.83 -1.83 5.99
CA PRO A 183 -4.84 -1.45 5.02
C PRO A 183 -5.32 -0.01 5.24
N LEU A 184 -5.45 0.75 4.15
CA LEU A 184 -6.15 2.03 4.15
C LEU A 184 -7.66 1.76 4.19
N VAL A 185 -8.33 2.16 5.28
CA VAL A 185 -9.78 2.00 5.39
C VAL A 185 -10.49 3.16 4.71
N VAL A 186 -11.21 2.86 3.65
CA VAL A 186 -11.83 3.81 2.74
C VAL A 186 -13.36 3.74 2.87
N ARG A 187 -13.98 4.89 3.18
CA ARG A 187 -15.44 5.02 3.40
C ARG A 187 -16.14 5.69 2.21
N PHE A 188 -15.96 5.16 1.00
CA PHE A 188 -16.49 5.75 -0.24
C PHE A 188 -18.00 6.04 -0.18
N ASN A 189 -18.77 5.13 0.40
CA ASN A 189 -20.23 5.22 0.57
C ASN A 189 -20.69 6.19 1.66
N GLU A 190 -19.84 6.59 2.60
CA GLU A 190 -20.21 7.55 3.66
C GLU A 190 -19.76 8.97 3.28
N ILE A 191 -18.62 9.11 2.61
CA ILE A 191 -18.05 10.41 2.25
C ILE A 191 -18.97 11.14 1.27
N MET A 192 -19.41 10.50 0.19
CA MET A 192 -20.24 11.19 -0.82
C MET A 192 -21.59 11.70 -0.28
N PRO A 193 -22.42 10.87 0.39
CA PRO A 193 -23.70 11.33 0.95
C PRO A 193 -23.54 12.37 2.07
N SER A 194 -22.39 12.40 2.76
CA SER A 194 -22.12 13.41 3.79
C SER A 194 -21.77 14.79 3.22
N MET A 195 -21.27 14.84 1.99
CA MET A 195 -20.88 16.10 1.33
C MET A 195 -22.05 16.77 0.60
N ASP A 196 -22.95 16.00 -0.01
CA ASP A 196 -24.17 16.50 -0.64
C ASP A 196 -25.32 15.49 -0.43
N GLY A 197 -26.33 15.87 0.37
CA GLY A 197 -27.45 14.97 0.69
C GLY A 197 -28.33 14.58 -0.50
N TYR A 198 -28.17 15.23 -1.65
CA TYR A 198 -28.91 14.92 -2.89
C TYR A 198 -28.13 14.04 -3.85
N VAL A 199 -26.79 14.03 -3.81
CA VAL A 199 -25.99 13.13 -4.63
C VAL A 199 -25.70 11.86 -3.83
N LYS A 200 -26.33 10.76 -4.22
CA LYS A 200 -26.20 9.48 -3.52
C LYS A 200 -25.45 8.47 -4.37
N MET A 201 -24.65 7.66 -3.70
CA MET A 201 -24.01 6.49 -4.30
C MET A 201 -24.96 5.30 -4.19
N LEU A 202 -25.27 4.67 -5.32
CA LEU A 202 -26.16 3.50 -5.39
C LEU A 202 -25.39 2.19 -5.30
N LYS A 203 -24.26 2.10 -6.01
CA LYS A 203 -23.41 0.91 -6.03
C LYS A 203 -21.99 1.27 -6.44
N TYR A 204 -21.04 0.43 -6.09
CA TYR A 204 -19.74 0.40 -6.74
C TYR A 204 -19.20 -1.02 -6.87
N GLU A 205 -18.42 -1.23 -7.91
CA GLU A 205 -17.76 -2.49 -8.23
C GLU A 205 -16.41 -2.20 -8.87
N GLY A 206 -15.38 -2.96 -8.53
CA GLY A 206 -14.04 -2.67 -9.01
C GLY A 206 -13.02 -3.73 -8.70
N THR A 207 -11.81 -3.48 -9.16
CA THR A 207 -10.63 -4.31 -8.92
C THR A 207 -9.55 -3.45 -8.28
N ILE A 208 -8.89 -4.01 -7.27
CA ILE A 208 -7.73 -3.43 -6.63
C ILE A 208 -6.57 -4.37 -6.92
N LYS A 209 -5.43 -3.79 -7.31
CA LYS A 209 -4.16 -4.50 -7.49
C LYS A 209 -3.09 -3.77 -6.67
N MET A 210 -2.28 -4.54 -5.95
CA MET A 210 -1.05 -4.08 -5.33
C MET A 210 0.11 -4.84 -5.96
N GLU A 211 1.10 -4.10 -6.43
CA GLU A 211 2.32 -4.66 -6.98
C GLU A 211 3.47 -4.32 -6.03
N LEU A 212 4.13 -5.36 -5.51
CA LEU A 212 5.35 -5.23 -4.75
C LEU A 212 6.51 -5.52 -5.68
N THR A 213 7.47 -4.62 -5.75
CA THR A 213 8.70 -4.80 -6.53
C THR A 213 9.90 -4.77 -5.61
N ASP A 214 10.76 -5.77 -5.77
CA ASP A 214 12.11 -5.75 -5.24
C ASP A 214 12.99 -5.02 -6.24
N VAL A 215 13.62 -3.94 -5.81
CA VAL A 215 14.50 -3.14 -6.65
C VAL A 215 15.87 -3.01 -5.98
N PRO A 216 16.82 -3.87 -6.32
CA PRO A 216 18.22 -3.61 -6.04
C PRO A 216 18.72 -2.58 -7.08
N ASP A 217 18.54 -1.30 -6.77
CA ASP A 217 18.88 -0.10 -7.56
C ASP A 217 19.79 -0.30 -8.81
N THR A 218 19.28 0.09 -9.98
CA THR A 218 20.06 0.91 -10.93
C THR A 218 19.13 1.87 -11.67
N GLN A 219 19.47 3.15 -11.60
CA GLN A 219 18.91 4.23 -12.39
C GLN A 219 19.16 4.15 -13.90
N ASP A 220 19.96 3.21 -14.44
CA ASP A 220 20.37 3.30 -15.85
C ASP A 220 20.70 1.99 -16.59
N ASP A 221 20.36 0.81 -16.06
CA ASP A 221 20.45 -0.39 -16.90
C ASP A 221 19.50 -1.49 -16.44
N ASN A 222 18.99 -2.29 -17.38
CA ASN A 222 18.12 -3.45 -17.16
C ASN A 222 18.84 -4.61 -16.41
N SER A 223 19.87 -4.32 -15.62
CA SER A 223 20.80 -5.26 -15.00
C SER A 223 20.35 -5.80 -13.63
N THR A 224 19.20 -5.35 -13.13
CA THR A 224 18.63 -5.80 -11.84
C THR A 224 17.92 -7.16 -11.92
N LEU A 225 17.75 -7.72 -13.13
CA LEU A 225 17.13 -9.03 -13.35
C LEU A 225 17.87 -10.21 -12.69
N ASN A 226 19.15 -10.04 -12.35
CA ASN A 226 20.01 -11.12 -11.82
C ASN A 226 20.59 -10.82 -10.42
N ARG A 227 20.08 -9.80 -9.71
CA ARG A 227 20.58 -9.43 -8.38
C ARG A 227 19.60 -9.96 -7.34
N GLU A 228 20.05 -10.94 -6.55
CA GLU A 228 19.18 -11.74 -5.69
C GLU A 228 19.32 -11.35 -4.22
N PHE A 229 18.24 -10.82 -3.62
CA PHE A 229 18.07 -10.79 -2.16
C PHE A 229 16.86 -11.61 -1.78
N PRO A 230 17.02 -12.72 -1.05
CA PRO A 230 15.88 -13.40 -0.51
C PRO A 230 15.21 -12.51 0.54
N LEU A 231 14.04 -11.97 0.20
CA LEU A 231 13.21 -11.17 1.09
C LEU A 231 12.10 -12.02 1.66
N PHE A 232 11.88 -11.93 2.97
CA PHE A 232 10.83 -12.66 3.66
C PHE A 232 10.03 -11.74 4.58
N PHE A 233 8.76 -11.53 4.27
CA PHE A 233 7.93 -10.56 4.97
C PHE A 233 6.44 -10.94 4.89
N ALA A 234 5.60 -10.18 5.59
CA ALA A 234 4.15 -10.27 5.48
C ALA A 234 3.58 -8.97 4.90
N VAL A 235 2.53 -9.08 4.11
CA VAL A 235 1.81 -7.94 3.54
C VAL A 235 0.31 -8.15 3.69
N SER A 236 -0.43 -7.07 3.88
CA SER A 236 -1.89 -7.04 4.00
C SER A 236 -2.53 -6.46 2.74
N GLU A 237 -3.84 -6.64 2.61
CA GLU A 237 -4.58 -5.97 1.54
C GLU A 237 -4.39 -4.44 1.64
N PRO A 238 -4.13 -3.73 0.54
CA PRO A 238 -3.73 -2.33 0.60
C PRO A 238 -4.89 -1.41 1.01
N VAL A 239 -6.13 -1.79 0.71
CA VAL A 239 -7.32 -0.95 0.86
C VAL A 239 -8.48 -1.79 1.36
N ILE A 240 -9.21 -1.32 2.36
CA ILE A 240 -10.45 -1.93 2.82
C ILE A 240 -11.58 -0.94 2.61
N PHE A 241 -12.56 -1.33 1.79
CA PHE A 241 -13.75 -0.52 1.57
C PHE A 241 -14.78 -0.82 2.66
N TYR A 242 -15.10 0.20 3.46
CA TYR A 242 -16.02 0.06 4.57
C TYR A 242 -17.43 -0.34 4.10
N ASN A 243 -18.03 -1.34 4.77
CA ASN A 243 -19.29 -2.00 4.41
C ASN A 243 -19.32 -2.68 3.03
N ALA A 244 -18.20 -2.77 2.31
CA ALA A 244 -18.11 -3.48 1.05
C ALA A 244 -17.75 -4.95 1.26
N THR A 245 -18.03 -5.76 0.25
CA THR A 245 -17.50 -7.13 0.17
C THR A 245 -16.29 -7.18 -0.75
N SER A 246 -15.17 -7.67 -0.24
CA SER A 246 -13.98 -8.03 -1.02
C SER A 246 -13.95 -9.52 -1.31
N TYR A 247 -13.57 -9.91 -2.53
CA TYR A 247 -13.57 -11.30 -2.99
C TYR A 247 -12.62 -11.51 -4.17
N GLY A 248 -12.43 -12.77 -4.58
CA GLY A 248 -11.62 -13.10 -5.76
C GLY A 248 -10.13 -12.77 -5.59
N TYR A 249 -9.57 -13.12 -4.43
CA TYR A 249 -8.17 -12.85 -4.09
C TYR A 249 -7.21 -13.74 -4.90
N GLU A 250 -6.28 -13.10 -5.59
CA GLU A 250 -5.23 -13.70 -6.40
C GLU A 250 -3.88 -13.05 -6.05
N PRO A 251 -2.89 -13.79 -5.53
CA PRO A 251 -2.96 -15.18 -5.09
C PRO A 251 -3.82 -15.33 -3.83
N THR A 252 -4.17 -16.57 -3.48
CA THR A 252 -4.87 -16.86 -2.23
C THR A 252 -4.06 -16.39 -1.04
N TYR A 253 -4.71 -15.73 -0.09
CA TYR A 253 -4.09 -15.22 1.13
C TYR A 253 -3.62 -16.36 2.04
N SER A 254 -2.58 -16.12 2.82
CA SER A 254 -2.00 -17.11 3.73
C SER A 254 -2.86 -17.30 4.97
N MET A 255 -3.37 -16.19 5.53
CA MET A 255 -4.14 -16.18 6.78
C MET A 255 -4.88 -14.85 6.98
N ASN A 256 -5.73 -14.77 7.99
CA ASN A 256 -6.31 -13.51 8.45
C ASN A 256 -5.38 -12.78 9.42
N PHE A 257 -5.61 -11.49 9.67
CA PHE A 257 -4.82 -10.69 10.60
C PHE A 257 -4.88 -11.26 12.03
N SER A 258 -6.05 -11.70 12.48
CA SER A 258 -6.21 -12.37 13.78
C SER A 258 -5.35 -13.64 13.90
N GLU A 259 -5.32 -14.46 12.85
CA GLU A 259 -4.50 -15.67 12.74
C GLU A 259 -3.00 -15.31 12.64
N TYR A 260 -2.66 -14.25 11.91
CA TYR A 260 -1.29 -13.74 11.81
C TYR A 260 -0.74 -13.30 13.15
N MET A 261 -1.53 -12.59 13.96
CA MET A 261 -1.11 -12.21 15.31
C MET A 261 -0.84 -13.43 16.18
N ASN A 262 -1.69 -14.46 16.10
CA ASN A 262 -1.48 -15.73 16.80
C ASN A 262 -0.22 -16.46 16.29
N PHE A 263 -0.02 -16.48 14.97
CA PHE A 263 1.14 -17.07 14.31
C PHE A 263 2.45 -16.41 14.77
N ILE A 264 2.52 -15.08 14.81
CA ILE A 264 3.70 -14.34 15.27
C ILE A 264 3.98 -14.59 16.76
N LEU A 265 2.94 -14.62 17.60
CA LEU A 265 3.10 -14.91 19.02
C LEU A 265 3.62 -16.34 19.22
N GLY A 266 3.03 -17.32 18.54
CA GLY A 266 3.51 -18.70 18.55
C GLY A 266 4.94 -18.84 18.02
N TYR A 267 5.29 -18.14 16.95
CA TYR A 267 6.65 -18.11 16.40
C TYR A 267 7.68 -17.60 17.41
N ARG A 268 7.28 -16.62 18.24
CA ARG A 268 8.11 -16.06 19.32
C ARG A 268 8.07 -16.89 20.61
N GLY A 269 7.36 -18.02 20.64
CA GLY A 269 7.15 -18.81 21.85
C GLY A 269 6.32 -18.11 22.92
N LEU A 270 5.49 -17.13 22.54
CA LEU A 270 4.60 -16.39 23.42
C LEU A 270 3.17 -16.95 23.31
N GLU A 271 2.49 -17.03 24.45
CA GLU A 271 1.07 -17.37 24.47
C GLU A 271 0.21 -16.13 24.20
N ASN A 272 -0.94 -16.35 23.56
CA ASN A 272 -1.94 -15.30 23.43
C ASN A 272 -2.39 -14.85 24.82
N PRO A 273 -2.44 -13.54 25.11
CA PRO A 273 -3.14 -13.09 26.29
C PRO A 273 -4.59 -13.60 26.18
N ALA A 274 -5.03 -14.37 27.18
CA ALA A 274 -6.42 -14.78 27.26
C ALA A 274 -7.29 -13.54 27.05
N PRO A 275 -8.37 -13.60 26.24
CA PRO A 275 -9.22 -12.46 25.98
C PRO A 275 -9.57 -11.87 27.34
N SER A 276 -9.05 -10.66 27.59
CA SER A 276 -9.25 -10.01 28.85
C SER A 276 -10.73 -9.63 28.91
N GLY A 277 -11.54 -10.52 29.48
CA GLY A 277 -12.69 -10.12 30.28
C GLY A 277 -12.23 -9.37 31.52
N ALA A 278 -11.19 -8.53 31.40
CA ALA A 278 -10.79 -7.61 32.43
C ALA A 278 -11.90 -6.56 32.44
N ASP A 279 -12.86 -6.78 33.34
CA ASP A 279 -13.44 -5.69 34.09
C ASP A 279 -12.31 -4.69 34.34
N ILE A 280 -12.38 -3.57 33.62
CA ILE A 280 -11.51 -2.42 33.86
C ILE A 280 -11.61 -2.20 35.37
N PRO A 281 -10.53 -2.39 36.15
CA PRO A 281 -10.63 -2.23 37.59
C PRO A 281 -11.12 -0.82 37.81
N GLN A 282 -12.36 -0.69 38.31
CA GLN A 282 -12.96 0.60 38.59
C GLN A 282 -11.94 1.37 39.41
N ARG A 283 -11.45 2.46 38.80
CA ARG A 283 -10.44 3.32 39.36
C ARG A 283 -10.89 3.68 40.77
N LYS A 284 -10.18 3.18 41.79
CA LYS A 284 -10.44 3.48 43.20
C LYS A 284 -10.42 5.00 43.37
N ASP A 285 -11.60 5.53 43.70
CA ASP A 285 -11.90 6.83 44.29
C ASP A 285 -10.95 7.98 43.95
N SER A 286 -11.21 8.67 42.83
CA SER A 286 -10.98 10.12 42.83
C SER A 286 -12.01 10.74 43.77
N GLY A 287 -11.58 11.50 44.78
CA GLY A 287 -12.41 12.20 45.77
C GLY A 287 -13.32 13.30 45.22
N LEU A 288 -13.90 13.08 44.04
CA LEU A 288 -14.88 13.90 43.36
C LEU A 288 -16.19 13.12 43.31
N PHE A 289 -17.29 13.81 43.61
CA PHE A 289 -18.61 13.22 43.70
C PHE A 289 -18.95 12.41 42.43
N LYS A 290 -19.29 11.13 42.62
CA LYS A 290 -19.80 10.26 41.56
C LYS A 290 -21.13 10.87 41.08
N LEU A 291 -21.21 11.25 39.80
CA LEU A 291 -22.46 11.70 39.19
C LEU A 291 -23.45 10.54 39.28
N THR A 292 -24.41 10.64 40.19
CA THR A 292 -25.52 9.70 40.32
C THR A 292 -26.73 10.22 39.57
N ASN A 293 -27.60 9.33 39.10
CA ASN A 293 -28.88 9.67 38.44
C ASN A 293 -29.92 10.26 39.42
N ARG A 294 -29.45 10.73 40.58
CA ARG A 294 -30.20 11.36 41.65
C ARG A 294 -29.67 12.78 41.81
N LEU A 295 -30.55 13.75 41.59
CA LEU A 295 -30.31 15.12 42.01
C LEU A 295 -30.19 15.14 43.54
N ILE A 296 -29.27 15.95 44.07
CA ILE A 296 -28.98 16.03 45.52
C ILE A 296 -30.24 16.35 46.33
N SER A 297 -31.23 17.01 45.73
CA SER A 297 -32.62 17.05 46.19
C SER A 297 -33.58 17.07 44.98
N GLY A 298 -34.18 15.93 44.64
CA GLY A 298 -35.16 15.84 43.55
C GLY A 298 -35.47 14.40 43.12
N PRO A 299 -36.52 14.19 42.30
CA PRO A 299 -36.89 12.87 41.81
C PRO A 299 -35.76 12.23 40.98
N THR A 300 -35.67 10.90 41.05
CA THR A 300 -34.65 10.12 40.33
C THR A 300 -34.92 10.22 38.83
N MET A 301 -33.91 10.59 38.03
CA MET A 301 -34.06 10.59 36.57
C MET A 301 -34.15 9.16 36.04
N PRO A 302 -34.93 8.90 34.97
CA PRO A 302 -34.89 7.63 34.27
C PRO A 302 -33.46 7.33 33.82
N GLU A 303 -33.01 6.09 34.01
CA GLU A 303 -31.74 5.65 33.46
C GLU A 303 -31.74 5.89 31.94
N LEU A 304 -30.77 6.68 31.48
CA LEU A 304 -30.48 6.76 30.06
C LEU A 304 -30.23 5.32 29.59
N PRO A 305 -30.90 4.85 28.52
CA PRO A 305 -30.65 3.51 28.00
C PRO A 305 -29.15 3.37 27.79
N GLU A 306 -28.56 2.33 28.40
CA GLU A 306 -27.15 2.03 28.23
C GLU A 306 -26.85 2.08 26.74
N THR A 307 -26.02 3.04 26.34
CA THR A 307 -25.57 3.15 24.96
C THR A 307 -25.00 1.77 24.63
N PRO A 308 -25.56 1.04 23.64
CA PRO A 308 -25.10 -0.30 23.36
C PRO A 308 -23.60 -0.22 23.17
N THR A 309 -22.86 -0.92 24.03
CA THR A 309 -21.41 -1.03 23.91
C THR A 309 -21.18 -1.61 22.54
N ILE A 310 -20.81 -0.74 21.59
CA ILE A 310 -20.49 -1.15 20.23
C ILE A 310 -19.35 -2.14 20.41
N LYS A 311 -19.63 -3.43 20.24
CA LYS A 311 -18.61 -4.47 20.19
C LYS A 311 -17.74 -4.11 19.00
N LYS A 312 -16.63 -3.41 19.27
CA LYS A 312 -15.59 -3.14 18.28
C LYS A 312 -14.95 -4.49 18.00
N TYR A 313 -15.47 -5.19 17.00
CA TYR A 313 -14.73 -6.28 16.40
C TYR A 313 -13.44 -5.67 15.86
N PRO A 314 -12.25 -6.18 16.24
CA PRO A 314 -11.01 -5.76 15.60
C PRO A 314 -11.16 -6.01 14.10
N LEU A 315 -10.76 -5.03 13.30
CA LEU A 315 -10.76 -5.15 11.84
C LEU A 315 -9.88 -6.34 11.46
N ASP A 316 -10.48 -7.42 10.96
CA ASP A 316 -9.77 -8.63 10.56
C ASP A 316 -9.69 -8.69 9.03
N PHE A 317 -8.48 -8.71 8.50
CA PHE A 317 -8.16 -8.50 7.09
C PHE A 317 -7.18 -9.54 6.56
N ARG A 318 -7.03 -9.64 5.24
CA ARG A 318 -6.23 -10.69 4.61
C ARG A 318 -4.73 -10.38 4.69
N ILE A 319 -3.93 -11.41 4.98
CA ILE A 319 -2.48 -11.36 5.06
C ILE A 319 -1.86 -12.41 4.13
N TRP A 320 -0.81 -12.00 3.42
CA TRP A 320 0.08 -12.86 2.64
C TRP A 320 1.44 -12.89 3.30
N VAL A 321 1.98 -14.09 3.51
CA VAL A 321 3.39 -14.29 3.82
C VAL A 321 4.12 -14.48 2.50
N VAL A 322 5.08 -13.60 2.22
CA VAL A 322 5.75 -13.48 0.93
C VAL A 322 7.22 -13.83 1.10
N TYR A 323 7.71 -14.67 0.19
CA TYR A 323 9.12 -14.92 -0.02
C TYR A 323 9.45 -14.52 -1.46
N MET A 324 10.29 -13.51 -1.63
CA MET A 324 10.83 -13.08 -2.92
C MET A 324 12.27 -13.59 -2.96
N GLY A 325 12.60 -14.43 -3.94
CA GLY A 325 13.90 -15.09 -4.04
C GLY A 325 14.33 -15.23 -5.49
N GLU A 326 15.14 -16.24 -5.81
CA GLU A 326 15.66 -16.47 -7.17
C GLU A 326 14.56 -16.39 -8.25
N GLY A 327 14.71 -15.45 -9.18
CA GLY A 327 13.78 -15.23 -10.29
C GLY A 327 12.45 -14.56 -9.93
N VAL A 328 12.25 -14.09 -8.69
CA VAL A 328 11.01 -13.47 -8.23
C VAL A 328 11.28 -12.04 -7.75
N ASN A 329 11.24 -11.09 -8.69
CA ASN A 329 11.49 -9.67 -8.40
C ASN A 329 10.19 -8.86 -8.20
N SER A 330 9.03 -9.46 -8.46
CA SER A 330 7.74 -8.83 -8.21
C SER A 330 6.71 -9.81 -7.65
N PHE A 331 5.81 -9.27 -6.83
CA PHE A 331 4.69 -10.00 -6.25
C PHE A 331 3.42 -9.16 -6.36
N GLU A 332 2.40 -9.73 -6.99
CA GLU A 332 1.13 -9.06 -7.24
C GLU A 332 0.03 -9.63 -6.35
N ILE A 333 -0.75 -8.76 -5.70
CA ILE A 333 -2.02 -9.10 -5.06
C ILE A 333 -3.14 -8.38 -5.80
N LYS A 334 -4.18 -9.13 -6.19
CA LYS A 334 -5.36 -8.63 -6.87
C LYS A 334 -6.61 -9.16 -6.20
N TYR A 335 -7.62 -8.31 -6.08
CA TYR A 335 -8.95 -8.70 -5.59
C TYR A 335 -10.02 -7.75 -6.11
N SER A 336 -11.26 -8.22 -6.08
CA SER A 336 -12.43 -7.44 -6.46
C SER A 336 -13.14 -6.91 -5.23
N VAL A 337 -13.76 -5.74 -5.39
CA VAL A 337 -14.64 -5.13 -4.40
C VAL A 337 -16.01 -4.90 -5.00
N ARG A 338 -17.05 -5.11 -4.18
CA ARG A 338 -18.43 -4.75 -4.53
C ARG A 338 -19.16 -4.22 -3.31
N TRP A 339 -19.95 -3.19 -3.54
CA TRP A 339 -20.91 -2.67 -2.59
C TRP A 339 -22.18 -2.27 -3.33
N ASP A 340 -23.31 -2.50 -2.69
CA ASP A 340 -24.61 -2.26 -3.25
C ASP A 340 -25.55 -1.71 -2.18
N ASN A 341 -26.28 -0.64 -2.52
CA ASN A 341 -27.27 0.00 -1.69
C ASN A 341 -28.59 0.18 -2.45
N TYR A 342 -28.96 -0.77 -3.31
CA TYR A 342 -30.35 -0.95 -3.76
C TYR A 342 -31.24 -1.41 -2.60
N ALA A 343 -31.30 -0.65 -1.51
CA ALA A 343 -32.47 -0.60 -0.65
C ALA A 343 -33.42 0.42 -1.31
N GLY A 344 -34.41 -0.11 -2.04
CA GLY A 344 -35.46 0.68 -2.67
C GLY A 344 -36.28 1.52 -1.69
#